data_AF-A0AAW6HWV5-F1
#
_entry.id   AF-A0AAW6HWV5-F1
#
_cell.length_a   1.000
_cell.length_b   1.000
_cell.length_c   1.000
_cell.angle_alpha   90.00
_cell.angle_beta   90.00
_cell.angle_gamma   90.00
#
_symmetry.space_group_name_H-M   'P 1'
#
loop_
_entity.id
_entity.type
_entity.pdbx_description
1 polymer ?
#
loop_
_entity_poly.entity_id
_entity_poly.type
_entity_poly.pdbx_seq_one_letter_code
_entity_poly.pdbx_strand_id
1 'polypeptide(L)'
;MSELAFLDAYPSFTSSYLNSLNLFVSDLQCCVDSIDKSLLKIFSDASDVSDEIVLEAVESISQSLCEIISELRFLEIRLSRLSSLHSG
;
A
#
# COMPACT_ATOMS: atom_id res chain seq x y z
N MET A 1 22.59 20.84 9.50
CA MET A 1 21.33 20.72 10.26
C MET A 1 20.45 19.75 9.49
N SER A 2 19.88 18.75 10.15
CA SER A 2 18.99 17.78 9.50
C SER A 2 17.75 18.50 8.97
N GLU A 3 17.35 18.26 7.72
CA GLU A 3 16.11 18.82 7.13
C GLU A 3 14.85 18.46 7.94
N LEU A 4 14.96 17.47 8.84
CA LEU A 4 13.87 16.99 9.69
C LEU A 4 13.77 17.73 11.05
N ALA A 5 14.64 18.71 11.34
CA ALA A 5 14.63 19.43 12.62
C ALA A 5 13.30 20.18 12.90
N PHE A 6 12.50 20.46 11.87
CA PHE A 6 11.15 21.01 12.01
C PHE A 6 10.18 20.02 12.68
N LEU A 7 10.35 18.71 12.47
CA LEU A 7 9.50 17.68 13.06
C LEU A 7 9.70 17.59 14.58
N ASP A 8 10.93 17.85 15.03
CA ASP A 8 11.29 17.91 16.45
C ASP A 8 10.72 19.17 17.13
N ALA A 9 10.39 20.21 16.36
CA ALA A 9 9.81 21.45 16.91
C ALA A 9 8.35 21.27 17.37
N TYR A 10 7.64 20.25 16.87
CA TYR A 10 6.23 20.01 17.17
C TYR A 10 5.92 18.51 17.39
N PRO A 11 6.43 17.89 18.47
CA PRO A 11 6.39 16.44 18.67
C PRO A 11 4.97 15.85 18.71
N SER A 12 4.00 16.54 19.30
CA SER A 12 2.59 16.09 19.36
C SER A 12 1.92 16.11 17.98
N PHE A 13 2.20 17.15 17.19
CA PHE A 13 1.72 17.25 15.81
C PHE A 13 2.37 16.18 14.93
N THR A 14 3.69 16.04 15.01
CA THR A 14 4.45 15.02 14.28
C THR A 14 3.94 13.61 14.59
N SER A 15 3.72 13.28 15.86
CA SER A 15 3.15 11.99 16.27
C SER A 15 1.75 11.77 15.68
N SER A 16 0.86 12.77 15.77
CA SER A 16 -0.50 12.68 15.22
C SER A 16 -0.51 12.53 13.69
N TYR A 17 0.39 13.23 13.01
CA TYR A 17 0.57 13.15 11.56
C TYR A 17 1.08 11.77 11.13
N LEU A 18 2.13 11.26 11.79
CA LEU A 18 2.66 9.92 11.53
C LEU A 18 1.61 8.83 11.81
N ASN A 19 0.82 8.97 12.87
CA ASN A 19 -0.28 8.04 13.14
C ASN A 19 -1.34 8.07 12.02
N SER A 20 -1.71 9.27 11.56
CA SER A 20 -2.67 9.42 10.46
C SER A 20 -2.16 8.81 9.16
N LEU A 21 -0.85 8.96 8.86
CA LEU A 21 -0.22 8.31 7.71
C LEU A 21 -0.23 6.78 7.84
N ASN A 22 0.02 6.24 9.03
CA ASN A 22 0.00 4.78 9.26
C ASN A 22 -1.41 4.21 9.03
N LEU A 23 -2.44 4.91 9.50
CA LEU A 23 -3.83 4.54 9.24
C LEU A 23 -4.14 4.58 7.74
N PHE A 24 -3.77 5.65 7.05
CA PHE A 24 -3.97 5.77 5.61
C PHE A 24 -3.29 4.65 4.82
N VAL A 25 -2.04 4.31 5.16
CA VAL A 25 -1.31 3.20 4.54
C VAL A 25 -2.00 1.86 4.80
N SER A 26 -2.51 1.65 6.02
CA SER A 26 -3.28 0.44 6.36
C SER A 26 -4.57 0.33 5.55
N ASP A 27 -5.29 1.44 5.36
CA ASP A 27 -6.50 1.48 4.53
C ASP A 27 -6.18 1.18 3.07
N LEU A 28 -5.07 1.71 2.53
CA LEU A 28 -4.60 1.39 1.19
C LEU A 28 -4.26 -0.10 1.03
N GLN A 29 -3.57 -0.69 2.00
CA GLN A 29 -3.26 -2.12 2.00
C GLN A 29 -4.55 -2.96 1.97
N CYS A 30 -5.55 -2.61 2.79
CA CYS A 30 -6.85 -3.29 2.77
C CYS A 30 -7.53 -3.21 1.39
N CYS A 31 -7.45 -2.05 0.73
CA CYS A 31 -8.02 -1.88 -0.61
C CYS A 31 -7.29 -2.75 -1.64
N VAL A 32 -5.96 -2.74 -1.62
CA VAL A 32 -5.12 -3.55 -2.52
C VAL A 32 -5.39 -5.04 -2.34
N ASP A 33 -5.48 -5.52 -1.10
CA ASP A 33 -5.81 -6.92 -0.80
C ASP A 33 -7.22 -7.30 -1.29
N SER A 34 -8.18 -6.37 -1.19
CA SER A 34 -9.52 -6.59 -1.70
C SER A 34 -9.56 -6.67 -3.23
N ILE A 35 -8.74 -5.88 -3.93
CA ILE A 35 -8.62 -5.94 -5.39
C ILE A 35 -7.97 -7.25 -5.80
N ASP A 36 -6.84 -7.63 -5.17
CA ASP A 36 -6.14 -8.88 -5.44
C ASP A 36 -7.06 -10.10 -5.31
N LYS A 37 -7.79 -10.17 -4.19
CA LYS A 37 -8.79 -11.22 -3.96
C LYS A 37 -9.89 -11.25 -5.02
N SER A 38 -10.32 -10.09 -5.50
CA SER A 38 -11.33 -9.99 -6.54
C SER A 38 -10.79 -10.47 -7.89
N LEU A 39 -9.55 -10.12 -8.23
CA LEU A 39 -8.87 -10.59 -9.45
C LEU A 39 -8.67 -12.10 -9.42
N LEU A 40 -8.24 -12.68 -8.30
CA LEU A 40 -8.11 -14.14 -8.14
C LEU A 40 -9.44 -14.86 -8.38
N LYS A 41 -10.55 -14.28 -7.93
CA LYS A 41 -11.87 -14.84 -8.18
C LYS A 41 -12.24 -14.77 -9.67
N ILE A 42 -12.05 -13.62 -10.30
CA ILE A 42 -12.33 -13.45 -11.74
C ILE A 42 -11.46 -14.39 -12.57
N PHE A 43 -10.18 -14.55 -12.21
CA PHE A 43 -9.27 -15.51 -12.84
C PHE A 43 -9.82 -16.94 -12.76
N SER A 44 -10.24 -17.38 -11.56
CA SER A 44 -10.82 -18.71 -11.38
C SER A 44 -12.07 -18.89 -12.24
N ASP A 45 -13.01 -17.95 -12.18
CA ASP A 45 -14.27 -18.01 -12.91
C ASP A 45 -14.03 -18.02 -14.44
N ALA A 46 -13.08 -17.22 -14.93
CA ALA A 46 -12.71 -17.15 -16.35
C ALA A 46 -11.95 -18.39 -16.83
N SER A 47 -11.08 -18.96 -15.98
CA SER A 47 -10.36 -20.19 -16.29
C SER A 47 -11.31 -21.38 -16.42
N ASP A 48 -12.32 -21.47 -15.56
CA ASP A 48 -13.33 -22.53 -15.58
C ASP A 48 -14.12 -22.57 -16.90
N VAL A 49 -14.31 -21.42 -17.55
CA VAL A 49 -15.01 -21.31 -18.84
C VAL A 49 -14.07 -21.07 -20.04
N SER A 50 -12.75 -21.04 -19.82
CA SER A 50 -11.73 -20.75 -20.84
C SER A 50 -11.94 -19.41 -21.56
N ASP A 51 -12.34 -18.37 -20.83
CA ASP A 51 -12.49 -17.01 -21.37
C ASP A 51 -11.13 -16.29 -21.44
N GLU A 52 -10.44 -16.50 -22.56
CA GLU A 52 -9.09 -15.97 -22.79
C GLU A 52 -9.01 -14.44 -22.73
N ILE A 53 -10.06 -13.74 -23.16
CA ILE A 53 -10.09 -12.27 -23.16
C ILE A 53 -10.08 -11.75 -21.73
N VAL A 54 -10.88 -12.37 -20.85
CA VAL A 54 -10.92 -12.01 -19.43
C VAL A 54 -9.61 -12.39 -18.75
N LEU A 55 -9.02 -13.54 -19.08
CA LEU A 55 -7.73 -13.97 -18.51
C LEU A 55 -6.61 -12.97 -18.85
N GLU A 56 -6.48 -12.55 -20.11
CA GLU A 56 -5.50 -11.54 -20.53
C GLU A 56 -5.71 -10.19 -19.81
N ALA A 57 -6.97 -9.78 -19.66
CA ALA A 57 -7.30 -8.56 -18.92
C ALA A 57 -6.92 -8.67 -17.42
N VAL A 58 -7.20 -9.80 -16.77
CA VAL A 58 -6.85 -10.02 -15.37
C VAL A 58 -5.33 -10.05 -15.18
N GLU A 59 -4.58 -10.67 -16.10
CA GLU A 59 -3.12 -10.68 -16.05
C GLU A 59 -2.55 -9.26 -16.14
N SER A 60 -3.04 -8.45 -17.09
CA SER A 60 -2.63 -7.05 -17.25
C SER A 60 -2.92 -6.19 -16.01
N ILE A 61 -4.10 -6.36 -15.41
CA ILE A 61 -4.46 -5.64 -14.17
C ILE A 61 -3.59 -6.12 -13.00
N SER A 62 -3.34 -7.43 -12.90
CA SER A 62 -2.51 -8.01 -11.82
C SER A 62 -1.07 -7.49 -11.89
N GLN A 63 -0.52 -7.31 -13.09
CA GLN A 63 0.79 -6.71 -13.28
C GLN A 63 0.82 -5.26 -12.78
N SER A 64 -0.20 -4.47 -13.11
CA SER A 64 -0.34 -3.10 -12.61
C SER A 64 -0.50 -3.05 -11.08
N LEU A 65 -1.23 -4.00 -10.50
CA LEU A 65 -1.41 -4.12 -9.06
C LEU A 65 -0.08 -4.45 -8.34
N CYS A 66 0.77 -5.28 -8.94
CA CYS A 66 2.10 -5.59 -8.39
C CYS A 66 2.98 -4.33 -8.22
N GLU A 67 2.89 -3.38 -9.15
CA GLU A 67 3.60 -2.10 -9.06
C GLU A 67 3.09 -1.27 -7.87
N ILE A 68 1.77 -1.21 -7.69
CA ILE A 68 1.13 -0.53 -6.55
C ILE A 68 1.53 -1.16 -5.22
N ILE A 69 1.53 -2.50 -5.13
CA ILE A 69 1.98 -3.24 -3.94
C ILE A 69 3.44 -2.89 -3.60
N SER A 70 4.30 -2.79 -4.62
CA SER A 70 5.72 -2.49 -4.43
C SER A 70 5.94 -1.08 -3.87
N GLU A 71 5.25 -0.09 -4.42
CA GLU A 71 5.29 1.29 -3.93
C GLU A 71 4.70 1.41 -2.51
N LEU A 72 3.62 0.69 -2.23
CA LEU A 72 3.00 0.66 -0.91
C LEU A 72 3.96 0.08 0.15
N ARG A 73 4.61 -1.04 -0.14
CA ARG A 73 5.64 -1.61 0.75
C ARG A 73 6.81 -0.66 0.97
N PHE A 74 7.24 0.04 -0.08
CA PHE A 74 8.30 1.05 0.06
C PHE A 74 7.88 2.17 1.00
N LEU A 75 6.64 2.65 0.89
CA LEU A 75 6.07 3.66 1.76
C LEU A 75 5.98 3.17 3.22
N GLU A 76 5.50 1.95 3.45
CA GLU A 76 5.45 1.31 4.78
C GLU A 76 6.82 1.27 5.45
N ILE A 77 7.86 0.83 4.73
CA ILE A 77 9.23 0.75 5.25
C ILE A 77 9.72 2.15 5.65
N ARG A 78 9.48 3.16 4.80
CA ARG A 78 9.88 4.54 5.10
C ARG A 78 9.15 5.10 6.30
N LEU A 79 7.86 4.85 6.42
CA LEU A 79 7.04 5.34 7.52
C LEU A 79 7.38 4.66 8.84
N SER A 80 7.66 3.36 8.81
CA SER A 80 8.17 2.60 9.96
C SER A 80 9.48 3.19 10.50
N ARG A 81 10.43 3.48 9.60
CA ARG A 81 11.69 4.16 9.96
C ARG A 81 11.44 5.53 10.57
N LEU A 82 10.60 6.36 9.95
CA LEU A 82 10.26 7.69 10.47
C LEU A 82 9.59 7.63 11.85
N SER A 83 8.67 6.68 12.05
CA SER A 83 7.98 6.48 13.32
C SER A 83 8.96 6.07 14.42
N SER A 84 9.91 5.17 14.12
CA SER A 84 10.94 4.75 15.08
C SER A 84 11.83 5.90 15.56
N LEU A 85 12.12 6.87 14.69
CA LEU A 85 12.97 8.03 15.02
C LEU A 85 12.28 9.01 15.99
N HIS A 86 10.95 9.07 15.98
CA HIS A 86 10.15 10.01 16.79
C HIS A 86 9.47 9.34 17.99
N SER A 87 9.83 8.08 18.28
CA SER A 87 9.37 7.34 19.46
C SER A 87 10.34 7.47 20.66
N GLY A 88 11.45 8.19 20.48
CA GLY A 88 12.52 8.38 21.48
C GLY A 88 12.50 9.76 22.12
#